data_AF-A0A257MUV1-F1
#
_entry.id   AF-A0A257MUV1-F1
#
_cell.length_a   1.000
_cell.length_b   1.000
_cell.length_c   1.000
_cell.angle_alpha   90.00
_cell.angle_beta   90.00
_cell.angle_gamma   90.00
#
_symmetry.space_group_name_H-M   'P 1'
#
loop_
_entity.id
_entity.type
_entity.pdbx_description
1 polymer ?
#
loop_
_entity_poly.entity_id
_entity_poly.type
_entity_poly.pdbx_seq_one_letter_code
_entity_poly.pdbx_strand_id
1 'polypeptide(L)'
;MIRNHNDWGIDSLVAQLREVRVQSLETRHRRDKPPKLPQRKELRNVVEGLSAVLFPNRLGLPDINDEGIDYFVGHTLDTALRTLQQQIRRELVFIAEQSHSVTHNMDSRANHITRTFAEKLPSVRQLLDSDITAAYQGDPAARSPDEALVCYPGIVAMTYHRLAHNLYSLGLPLIARMMTEQAHSATGIDIHPGAKIGDSFFIDHGTGVVIGETAVIGPVKRQLLGDTFACIKPLP
;
A
#
# COMPACT_ATOMS: atom_id res chain seq x y z
N MET A 1 -51.33 21.91 -13.75
CA MET A 1 -50.87 20.56 -13.35
C MET A 1 -49.46 20.37 -13.87
N ILE A 2 -48.47 20.40 -12.99
CA ILE A 2 -47.06 20.26 -13.33
C ILE A 2 -46.80 18.78 -13.64
N ARG A 3 -46.65 18.43 -14.91
CA ARG A 3 -46.13 17.10 -15.31
C ARG A 3 -44.63 17.10 -15.08
N ASN A 4 -44.21 16.71 -13.88
CA ASN A 4 -42.86 16.21 -13.66
C ASN A 4 -42.90 14.70 -13.81
N HIS A 5 -42.35 14.19 -14.90
CA HIS A 5 -41.76 12.85 -14.88
C HIS A 5 -40.67 12.78 -15.93
N ASN A 6 -39.43 13.06 -15.52
CA ASN A 6 -38.30 12.48 -16.22
C ASN A 6 -38.38 10.96 -15.98
N ASP A 7 -38.99 10.26 -16.92
CA ASP A 7 -38.81 8.83 -17.04
C ASP A 7 -37.47 8.60 -17.75
N TRP A 8 -36.42 8.44 -16.95
CA TRP A 8 -35.07 8.17 -17.45
C TRP A 8 -34.92 6.75 -18.02
N GLY A 9 -35.98 5.94 -18.08
CA GLY A 9 -35.94 4.57 -18.58
C GLY A 9 -35.08 3.64 -17.73
N ILE A 10 -34.94 3.93 -16.43
CA ILE A 10 -34.01 3.23 -15.52
C ILE A 10 -34.26 1.73 -15.51
N ASP A 11 -35.52 1.30 -15.46
CA ASP A 11 -35.86 -0.13 -15.38
C ASP A 11 -35.41 -0.91 -16.63
N SER A 12 -35.58 -0.31 -17.81
CA SER A 12 -35.10 -0.87 -19.08
C SER A 12 -33.57 -0.95 -19.11
N LEU A 13 -32.89 0.12 -18.67
CA LEU A 13 -31.43 0.15 -18.60
C LEU A 13 -30.90 -0.89 -17.61
N VAL A 14 -31.53 -1.04 -16.45
CA VAL A 14 -31.17 -2.06 -15.44
C VAL A 14 -31.34 -3.47 -16.00
N ALA A 15 -32.40 -3.74 -16.76
CA ALA A 15 -32.62 -5.02 -17.41
C ALA A 15 -31.52 -5.33 -18.45
N GLN A 16 -31.19 -4.37 -19.32
CA GLN A 16 -30.12 -4.51 -20.31
C GLN A 16 -28.75 -4.73 -19.65
N LEU A 17 -28.42 -3.93 -18.62
CA LEU A 17 -27.18 -4.10 -17.85
C LEU A 17 -27.13 -5.46 -17.13
N ARG A 18 -28.27 -5.98 -16.65
CA ARG A 18 -28.35 -7.32 -16.06
C ARG A 18 -28.02 -8.40 -17.08
N GLU A 19 -28.56 -8.30 -18.30
CA GLU A 19 -28.30 -9.26 -19.37
C GLU A 19 -26.81 -9.31 -19.71
N VAL A 20 -26.18 -8.16 -19.97
CA VAL A 20 -24.74 -8.05 -20.24
C VAL A 20 -23.92 -8.62 -19.06
N ARG A 21 -24.32 -8.34 -17.82
CA ARG A 21 -23.64 -8.87 -16.63
C ARG A 21 -23.72 -10.40 -16.54
N VAL A 22 -24.89 -10.99 -16.80
CA VAL A 22 -25.06 -12.45 -16.76
C VAL A 22 -24.23 -13.13 -17.85
N GLN A 23 -24.29 -12.65 -19.09
CA GLN A 23 -23.48 -13.16 -20.20
C GLN A 23 -21.97 -13.06 -19.91
N SER A 24 -21.53 -11.94 -19.32
CA SER A 24 -20.12 -11.75 -18.95
C SER A 24 -19.65 -12.70 -17.82
N LEU A 25 -20.54 -13.03 -16.88
CA LEU A 25 -20.24 -14.00 -15.83
C LEU A 25 -20.23 -15.44 -16.37
N GLU A 26 -21.11 -15.78 -17.30
CA GLU A 26 -21.12 -17.07 -18.00
C GLU A 26 -19.85 -17.29 -18.80
N THR A 27 -19.45 -16.31 -19.62
CA THR A 27 -18.20 -16.35 -20.40
C THR A 27 -16.98 -16.59 -19.52
N ARG A 28 -17.02 -16.10 -18.27
CA ARG A 28 -15.95 -16.26 -17.28
C ARG A 28 -16.15 -17.45 -16.34
N HIS A 29 -17.15 -18.31 -16.57
CA HIS A 29 -17.52 -19.45 -15.72
C HIS A 29 -17.73 -19.07 -14.24
N ARG A 30 -18.33 -17.90 -13.98
CA ARG A 30 -18.48 -17.29 -12.65
C ARG A 30 -19.93 -16.88 -12.31
N ARG A 31 -20.93 -17.43 -13.00
CA ARG A 31 -22.36 -17.05 -12.87
C ARG A 31 -22.86 -17.09 -11.41
N ASP A 32 -22.46 -18.09 -10.65
CA ASP A 32 -22.95 -18.31 -9.28
C ASP A 32 -21.92 -17.97 -8.17
N LYS A 33 -20.74 -17.47 -8.53
CA LYS A 33 -19.64 -17.22 -7.59
C LYS A 33 -18.78 -16.01 -8.00
N PRO A 34 -19.29 -14.77 -7.85
CA PRO A 34 -18.52 -13.58 -8.18
C PRO A 34 -17.28 -13.46 -7.27
N PRO A 35 -16.12 -13.04 -7.81
CA PRO A 35 -14.88 -12.99 -7.05
C PRO A 35 -14.96 -11.94 -5.95
N LYS A 36 -14.68 -12.35 -4.71
CA LYS A 36 -14.58 -11.42 -3.58
C LYS A 36 -13.15 -10.89 -3.48
N LEU A 37 -12.82 -9.93 -4.34
CA LEU A 37 -11.49 -9.31 -4.38
C LEU A 37 -11.17 -8.48 -3.13
N PRO A 38 -9.88 -8.25 -2.84
CA PRO A 38 -9.46 -7.20 -1.91
C PRO A 38 -10.02 -5.83 -2.29
N GLN A 39 -10.19 -4.96 -1.30
CA GLN A 39 -10.79 -3.65 -1.47
C GLN A 39 -9.73 -2.55 -1.38
N ARG A 40 -9.64 -1.71 -2.43
CA ARG A 40 -8.65 -0.61 -2.51
C ARG A 40 -8.77 0.35 -1.33
N LYS A 41 -10.00 0.72 -0.94
CA LYS A 41 -10.25 1.64 0.19
C LYS A 41 -9.76 1.05 1.52
N GLU A 42 -10.02 -0.23 1.77
CA GLU A 42 -9.56 -0.88 3.00
C GLU A 42 -8.04 -0.98 3.07
N LEU A 43 -7.37 -1.26 1.93
CA LEU A 43 -5.91 -1.23 1.87
C LEU A 43 -5.33 0.17 2.13
N ARG A 44 -6.03 1.23 1.70
CA ARG A 44 -5.67 2.60 2.05
C ARG A 44 -5.69 2.81 3.57
N ASN A 45 -6.81 2.45 4.20
CA ASN A 45 -6.98 2.57 5.65
C ASN A 45 -5.90 1.78 6.41
N VAL A 46 -5.52 0.61 5.90
CA VAL A 46 -4.41 -0.19 6.47
C VAL A 46 -3.10 0.58 6.38
N VAL A 47 -2.74 1.14 5.22
CA VAL A 47 -1.48 1.89 5.07
C VAL A 47 -1.48 3.14 5.94
N GLU A 48 -2.58 3.89 5.98
CA GLU A 48 -2.73 5.08 6.84
C GLU A 48 -2.58 4.72 8.33
N GLY A 49 -3.27 3.67 8.79
CA GLY A 49 -3.18 3.19 10.16
C GLY A 49 -1.79 2.66 10.53
N LEU A 50 -1.14 1.91 9.63
CA LEU A 50 0.23 1.45 9.83
C LEU A 50 1.21 2.63 9.83
N SER A 51 1.04 3.62 8.96
CA SER A 51 1.89 4.82 8.95
C SER A 51 1.77 5.61 10.25
N ALA A 52 0.56 5.73 10.79
CA ALA A 52 0.32 6.34 12.10
C ALA A 52 0.92 5.52 13.25
N VAL A 53 0.87 4.19 13.20
CA VAL A 53 1.55 3.31 14.17
C VAL A 53 3.07 3.45 14.08
N LEU A 54 3.61 3.49 12.86
CA LEU A 54 5.04 3.62 12.65
C LEU A 54 5.51 5.01 13.09
N PHE A 55 4.73 6.08 12.92
CA PHE A 55 5.12 7.45 13.28
C PHE A 55 4.04 8.18 14.10
N PRO A 56 3.77 7.76 15.35
CA PRO A 56 2.58 8.18 16.11
C PRO A 56 2.50 9.69 16.33
N ASN A 57 3.62 10.35 16.68
CA ASN A 57 3.65 11.78 16.95
C ASN A 57 3.75 12.67 15.69
N ARG A 58 3.76 12.08 14.49
CA ARG A 58 3.91 12.81 13.21
C ARG A 58 2.77 12.56 12.24
N LEU A 59 2.38 11.29 12.10
CA LEU A 59 1.33 10.83 11.18
C LEU A 59 0.10 10.30 11.93
N GLY A 60 0.16 10.21 13.27
CA GLY A 60 -0.95 9.81 14.13
C GLY A 60 -1.72 11.00 14.69
N LEU A 61 -2.25 10.87 15.92
CA LEU A 61 -3.01 11.95 16.55
C LEU A 61 -2.07 13.06 17.04
N PRO A 62 -2.46 14.34 16.91
CA PRO A 62 -1.74 15.44 17.55
C PRO A 62 -1.89 15.34 19.08
N ASP A 63 -0.88 15.82 19.80
CA ASP A 63 -0.90 16.04 21.27
C ASP A 63 -1.11 14.79 22.15
N ILE A 64 -0.72 13.60 21.69
CA ILE A 64 -0.67 12.41 22.55
C ILE A 64 0.51 12.55 23.53
N ASN A 65 0.24 12.41 24.83
CA ASN A 65 1.28 12.32 25.85
C ASN A 65 1.95 10.93 25.85
N ASP A 66 3.12 10.80 26.48
CA ASP A 66 3.90 9.55 26.46
C ASP A 66 3.10 8.33 26.97
N GLU A 67 2.22 8.51 27.96
CA GLU A 67 1.36 7.44 28.49
C GLU A 67 0.26 6.99 27.51
N GLY A 68 -0.23 7.89 26.66
CA GLY A 68 -1.30 7.61 25.68
C GLY A 68 -0.80 7.00 24.38
N ILE A 69 0.49 7.15 24.06
CA ILE A 69 1.07 6.69 22.78
C ILE A 69 0.95 5.18 22.64
N ASP A 70 1.30 4.41 23.67
CA ASP A 70 1.26 2.94 23.60
C ASP A 70 -0.17 2.41 23.44
N TYR A 71 -1.15 3.05 24.09
CA TYR A 71 -2.55 2.70 23.91
C TYR A 71 -3.04 2.99 22.49
N PHE A 72 -2.69 4.17 21.95
CA PHE A 72 -3.00 4.54 20.57
C PHE A 72 -2.37 3.57 19.57
N VAL A 73 -1.08 3.27 19.73
CA VAL A 73 -0.34 2.33 18.89
C VAL A 73 -0.99 0.95 18.93
N GLY A 74 -1.29 0.43 20.12
CA GLY A 74 -1.93 -0.89 20.28
C GLY A 74 -3.29 -0.98 19.59
N HIS A 75 -4.17 0.00 19.82
CA HIS A 75 -5.51 0.02 19.23
C HIS A 75 -5.49 0.17 17.70
N THR A 76 -4.66 1.10 17.20
CA THR A 76 -4.56 1.39 15.76
C THR A 76 -3.94 0.20 15.02
N LEU A 77 -2.91 -0.43 15.60
CA LEU A 77 -2.27 -1.61 15.03
C LEU A 77 -3.23 -2.80 14.96
N ASP A 78 -3.97 -3.10 16.04
CA ASP A 78 -4.96 -4.19 16.03
C ASP A 78 -6.02 -3.97 14.93
N THR A 79 -6.54 -2.75 14.82
CA THR A 79 -7.53 -2.38 13.79
C THR A 79 -6.97 -2.54 12.37
N ALA A 80 -5.76 -2.05 12.12
CA ALA A 80 -5.10 -2.16 10.81
C ALA A 80 -4.81 -3.62 10.45
N LEU A 81 -4.30 -4.43 11.39
CA LEU A 81 -3.96 -5.84 11.13
C LEU A 81 -5.21 -6.71 10.92
N ARG A 82 -6.30 -6.49 11.65
CA ARG A 82 -7.59 -7.18 11.39
C ARG A 82 -8.12 -6.88 10.00
N THR A 83 -8.03 -5.61 9.59
CA THR A 83 -8.46 -5.16 8.26
C THR A 83 -7.59 -5.81 7.19
N LEU A 84 -6.26 -5.81 7.37
CA LEU A 84 -5.31 -6.45 6.47
C LEU A 84 -5.55 -7.96 6.35
N GLN A 85 -5.79 -8.67 7.46
CA GLN A 85 -6.10 -10.10 7.46
C GLN A 85 -7.32 -10.41 6.58
N GLN A 86 -8.37 -9.59 6.63
CA GLN A 86 -9.54 -9.76 5.76
C GLN A 86 -9.20 -9.56 4.29
N GLN A 87 -8.30 -8.63 3.95
CA GLN A 87 -7.85 -8.44 2.56
C GLN A 87 -6.95 -9.58 2.09
N ILE A 88 -6.03 -10.06 2.94
CA ILE A 88 -5.19 -11.23 2.66
C ILE A 88 -6.05 -12.46 2.39
N ARG A 89 -7.05 -12.72 3.24
CA ARG A 89 -7.98 -13.84 3.04
C ARG A 89 -8.69 -13.77 1.70
N ARG A 90 -9.11 -12.58 1.27
CA ARG A 90 -9.76 -12.36 -0.04
C ARG A 90 -8.83 -12.69 -1.19
N GLU A 91 -7.58 -12.26 -1.14
CA GLU A 91 -6.58 -12.61 -2.14
C GLU A 91 -6.28 -14.12 -2.16
N LEU A 92 -6.10 -14.75 -0.99
CA LEU A 92 -5.84 -16.19 -0.92
C LEU A 92 -6.98 -17.02 -1.53
N VAL A 93 -8.23 -16.65 -1.25
CA VAL A 93 -9.40 -17.28 -1.87
C VAL A 93 -9.41 -17.06 -3.37
N PHE A 94 -9.13 -15.83 -3.83
CA PHE A 94 -9.08 -15.49 -5.24
C PHE A 94 -8.01 -16.28 -6.01
N ILE A 95 -6.82 -16.45 -5.44
CA ILE A 95 -5.73 -17.25 -6.03
C ILE A 95 -6.13 -18.73 -6.07
N ALA A 96 -6.67 -19.26 -4.97
CA ALA A 96 -7.09 -20.66 -4.91
C ALA A 96 -8.19 -20.97 -5.95
N GLU A 97 -9.14 -20.07 -6.14
CA GLU A 97 -10.20 -20.21 -7.15
C GLU A 97 -9.66 -20.17 -8.58
N GLN A 98 -8.62 -19.39 -8.88
CA GLN A 98 -7.99 -19.40 -10.21
C GLN A 98 -7.23 -20.70 -10.47
N SER A 99 -6.51 -21.20 -9.48
CA SER A 99 -5.70 -22.41 -9.60
C SER A 99 -6.51 -23.71 -9.41
N HIS A 100 -7.85 -23.62 -9.31
CA HIS A 100 -8.75 -24.75 -9.02
C HIS A 100 -8.32 -25.55 -7.78
N SER A 101 -7.75 -24.87 -6.79
CA SER A 101 -7.23 -25.46 -5.56
C SER A 101 -8.25 -25.34 -4.43
N VAL A 102 -8.08 -26.18 -3.41
CA VAL A 102 -9.03 -26.27 -2.30
C VAL A 102 -8.87 -25.08 -1.35
N THR A 103 -9.99 -24.44 -0.98
CA THR A 103 -10.01 -23.25 -0.12
C THR A 103 -10.03 -23.57 1.38
N HIS A 104 -9.42 -24.67 1.83
CA HIS A 104 -9.38 -25.01 3.26
C HIS A 104 -8.40 -24.12 4.03
N ASN A 105 -8.74 -23.80 5.29
CA ASN A 105 -7.88 -23.10 6.24
C ASN A 105 -7.42 -21.69 5.80
N MET A 106 -8.19 -21.00 4.95
CA MET A 106 -7.84 -19.66 4.47
C MET A 106 -7.72 -18.65 5.61
N ASP A 107 -8.58 -18.74 6.62
CA ASP A 107 -8.53 -17.87 7.81
C ASP A 107 -7.25 -18.08 8.63
N SER A 108 -6.84 -19.34 8.83
CA SER A 108 -5.60 -19.68 9.54
C SER A 108 -4.37 -19.22 8.76
N ARG A 109 -4.34 -19.45 7.45
CA ARG A 109 -3.28 -18.97 6.56
C ARG A 109 -3.20 -17.45 6.55
N ALA A 110 -4.34 -16.75 6.43
CA ALA A 110 -4.37 -15.30 6.47
C ALA A 110 -3.86 -14.76 7.80
N ASN A 111 -4.29 -15.33 8.93
CA ASN A 111 -3.80 -14.96 10.25
C ASN A 111 -2.27 -15.15 10.38
N HIS A 112 -1.75 -16.30 9.93
CA HIS A 112 -0.32 -16.57 9.95
C HIS A 112 0.47 -15.53 9.14
N ILE A 113 0.03 -15.25 7.91
CA ILE A 113 0.69 -14.27 7.04
C ILE A 113 0.61 -12.86 7.64
N THR A 114 -0.54 -12.45 8.18
CA THR A 114 -0.69 -11.16 8.87
C THR A 114 0.29 -11.02 10.03
N ARG A 115 0.45 -12.08 10.83
CA ARG A 115 1.41 -12.10 11.94
C ARG A 115 2.85 -11.98 11.45
N THR A 116 3.24 -12.75 10.45
CA THR A 116 4.59 -12.68 9.85
C THR A 116 4.88 -11.30 9.25
N PHE A 117 3.87 -10.67 8.64
CA PHE A 117 3.97 -9.29 8.18
C PHE A 117 4.15 -8.31 9.36
N ALA A 118 3.34 -8.43 10.42
CA ALA A 118 3.41 -7.55 11.59
C ALA A 118 4.78 -7.62 12.28
N GLU A 119 5.39 -8.79 12.34
CA GLU A 119 6.76 -9.01 12.88
C GLU A 119 7.84 -8.22 12.11
N LYS A 120 7.57 -7.78 10.88
CA LYS A 120 8.49 -6.95 10.07
C LYS A 120 8.34 -5.45 10.31
N LEU A 121 7.26 -4.98 10.94
CA LEU A 121 7.00 -3.55 11.11
C LEU A 121 8.14 -2.79 11.81
N PRO A 122 8.81 -3.32 12.87
CA PRO A 122 9.95 -2.63 13.46
C PRO A 122 11.11 -2.42 12.48
N SER A 123 11.43 -3.42 11.65
CA SER A 123 12.47 -3.29 10.62
C SER A 123 12.07 -2.34 9.49
N VAL A 124 10.78 -2.31 9.13
CA VAL A 124 10.26 -1.33 8.17
C VAL A 124 10.38 0.08 8.71
N ARG A 125 10.11 0.30 10.01
CA ARG A 125 10.30 1.60 10.66
C ARG A 125 11.74 2.09 10.55
N GLN A 126 12.70 1.25 10.92
CA GLN A 126 14.13 1.58 10.85
C GLN A 126 14.56 1.94 9.43
N LEU A 127 14.03 1.20 8.46
CA LEU A 127 14.34 1.41 7.05
C LEU A 127 13.76 2.75 6.54
N LEU A 128 12.54 3.09 6.95
CA LEU A 128 11.95 4.40 6.66
C LEU A 128 12.70 5.55 7.37
N ASP A 129 13.15 5.37 8.61
CA ASP A 129 13.99 6.38 9.29
C ASP A 129 15.27 6.68 8.47
N SER A 130 15.86 5.65 7.85
CA SER A 130 17.03 5.82 6.98
C SER A 130 16.72 6.57 5.68
N ASP A 131 15.53 6.39 5.11
CA ASP A 131 15.09 7.11 3.90
C ASP A 131 14.77 8.57 4.21
N ILE A 132 14.10 8.82 5.33
CA ILE A 132 13.79 10.17 5.79
C ILE A 132 15.08 10.94 6.03
N THR A 133 16.08 10.30 6.66
CA THR A 133 17.41 10.88 6.85
C THR A 133 18.09 11.19 5.51
N ALA A 134 18.04 10.25 4.56
CA ALA A 134 18.58 10.44 3.22
C ALA A 134 17.88 11.57 2.45
N ALA A 135 16.56 11.70 2.57
CA ALA A 135 15.78 12.78 1.97
C ALA A 135 16.17 14.14 2.54
N TYR A 136 16.24 14.24 3.87
CA TYR A 136 16.64 15.46 4.55
C TYR A 136 18.07 15.89 4.20
N GLN A 137 19.02 14.95 4.15
CA GLN A 137 20.41 15.24 3.79
C GLN A 137 20.58 15.51 2.29
N GLY A 138 19.71 14.93 1.45
CA GLY A 138 19.82 15.01 0.01
C GLY A 138 19.10 16.16 -0.66
N ASP A 139 18.24 16.86 0.06
CA ASP A 139 17.59 18.07 -0.40
C ASP A 139 18.05 19.29 0.43
N PRO A 140 18.89 20.19 -0.12
CA PRO A 140 19.29 21.42 0.55
C PRO A 140 18.12 22.34 0.94
N ALA A 141 16.93 22.16 0.36
CA ALA A 141 15.73 22.91 0.69
C ALA A 141 14.96 22.33 1.89
N ALA A 142 15.27 21.11 2.33
CA ALA A 142 14.64 20.46 3.47
C ALA A 142 15.00 21.18 4.77
N ARG A 143 13.99 21.55 5.58
CA ARG A 143 14.23 22.25 6.86
C ARG A 143 14.31 21.30 8.03
N SER A 144 13.66 20.13 7.94
CA SER A 144 13.75 19.10 8.96
C SER A 144 13.40 17.69 8.43
N PRO A 145 13.84 16.62 9.13
CA PRO A 145 13.38 15.26 8.86
C PRO A 145 11.86 15.09 9.00
N ASP A 146 11.23 15.80 9.95
CA ASP A 146 9.78 15.75 10.14
C ASP A 146 9.03 16.38 8.96
N GLU A 147 9.56 17.45 8.34
CA GLU A 147 9.02 18.01 7.10
C GLU A 147 9.10 16.99 5.96
N ALA A 148 10.26 16.34 5.79
CA ALA A 148 10.42 15.30 4.78
C ALA A 148 9.43 14.14 4.97
N LEU A 149 9.23 13.69 6.21
CA LEU A 149 8.25 12.64 6.54
C LEU A 149 6.82 13.04 6.16
N VAL A 150 6.40 14.26 6.49
CA VAL A 150 5.00 14.68 6.38
C VAL A 150 4.60 15.01 4.95
N CYS A 151 5.47 15.62 4.15
CA CYS A 151 5.07 16.17 2.86
C CYS A 151 5.87 15.71 1.63
N TYR A 152 6.93 14.90 1.77
CA TYR A 152 7.72 14.53 0.58
C TYR A 152 7.08 13.34 -0.16
N PRO A 153 6.76 13.48 -1.46
CA PRO A 153 6.11 12.42 -2.23
C PRO A 153 6.99 11.16 -2.34
N GLY A 154 8.31 11.32 -2.37
CA GLY A 154 9.27 10.21 -2.33
C GLY A 154 9.14 9.35 -1.07
N ILE A 155 8.98 9.98 0.11
CA ILE A 155 8.79 9.28 1.38
C ILE A 155 7.43 8.59 1.43
N VAL A 156 6.38 9.23 0.91
CA VAL A 156 5.06 8.58 0.77
C VAL A 156 5.18 7.34 -0.12
N ALA A 157 5.79 7.45 -1.30
CA ALA A 157 5.98 6.32 -2.21
C ALA A 157 6.78 5.18 -1.56
N MET A 158 7.87 5.50 -0.84
CA MET A 158 8.68 4.50 -0.15
C MET A 158 7.96 3.86 1.04
N THR A 159 7.12 4.59 1.77
CA THR A 159 6.27 4.02 2.83
C THR A 159 5.35 2.93 2.27
N TYR A 160 4.66 3.22 1.17
CA TYR A 160 3.82 2.25 0.49
C TYR A 160 4.63 1.06 -0.06
N HIS A 161 5.76 1.33 -0.74
CA HIS A 161 6.62 0.28 -1.30
C HIS A 161 7.15 -0.66 -0.21
N ARG A 162 7.69 -0.14 0.89
CA ARG A 162 8.29 -0.99 1.94
C ARG A 162 7.27 -1.87 2.63
N LEU A 163 6.05 -1.38 2.85
CA LEU A 163 4.94 -2.21 3.35
C LEU A 163 4.51 -3.24 2.31
N ALA A 164 4.31 -2.82 1.05
CA ALA A 164 3.88 -3.70 -0.03
C ALA A 164 4.91 -4.79 -0.38
N HIS A 165 6.21 -4.48 -0.34
CA HIS A 165 7.30 -5.40 -0.63
C HIS A 165 7.32 -6.58 0.34
N ASN A 166 7.02 -6.34 1.61
CA ASN A 166 6.88 -7.39 2.61
C ASN A 166 5.70 -8.32 2.29
N LEU A 167 4.54 -7.78 1.89
CA LEU A 167 3.38 -8.59 1.49
C LEU A 167 3.65 -9.37 0.19
N TYR A 168 4.29 -8.73 -0.79
CA TYR A 168 4.70 -9.36 -2.04
C TYR A 168 5.62 -10.57 -1.78
N SER A 169 6.60 -10.41 -0.88
CA SER A 169 7.51 -11.48 -0.46
C SER A 169 6.81 -12.62 0.29
N LEU A 170 5.62 -12.38 0.85
CA LEU A 170 4.76 -13.38 1.47
C LEU A 170 3.77 -14.02 0.48
N GLY A 171 3.93 -13.78 -0.82
CA GLY A 171 3.11 -14.39 -1.88
C GLY A 171 1.75 -13.72 -2.07
N LEU A 172 1.64 -12.42 -1.79
CA LEU A 172 0.42 -11.62 -1.94
C LEU A 172 0.59 -10.52 -3.00
N PRO A 173 0.78 -10.89 -4.29
CA PRO A 173 1.09 -9.94 -5.36
C PRO A 173 -0.03 -8.92 -5.63
N LEU A 174 -1.30 -9.30 -5.48
CA LEU A 174 -2.44 -8.43 -5.82
C LEU A 174 -2.57 -7.29 -4.81
N ILE A 175 -2.67 -7.55 -3.51
CA ILE A 175 -2.77 -6.45 -2.53
C ILE A 175 -1.50 -5.59 -2.52
N ALA A 176 -0.32 -6.19 -2.69
CA ALA A 176 0.93 -5.45 -2.76
C ALA A 176 0.95 -4.50 -3.96
N ARG A 177 0.47 -4.94 -5.12
CA ARG A 177 0.33 -4.07 -6.30
C ARG A 177 -0.73 -3.00 -6.07
N MET A 178 -1.88 -3.34 -5.49
CA MET A 178 -2.92 -2.36 -5.16
C MET A 178 -2.43 -1.27 -4.19
N MET A 179 -1.49 -1.58 -3.28
CA MET A 179 -0.88 -0.58 -2.41
C MET A 179 0.07 0.34 -3.18
N THR A 180 1.00 -0.21 -3.96
CA THR A 180 1.94 0.61 -4.75
C THR A 180 1.25 1.48 -5.81
N GLU A 181 0.18 0.99 -6.44
CA GLU A 181 -0.66 1.80 -7.35
C GLU A 181 -1.40 2.96 -6.65
N GLN A 182 -1.69 2.83 -5.35
CA GLN A 182 -2.22 3.96 -4.58
C GLN A 182 -1.16 5.03 -4.36
N ALA A 183 0.08 4.62 -4.09
CA ALA A 183 1.21 5.53 -4.00
C ALA A 183 1.47 6.23 -5.33
N HIS A 184 1.47 5.46 -6.44
CA HIS A 184 1.61 6.00 -7.79
C HIS A 184 0.54 7.04 -8.10
N SER A 185 -0.73 6.72 -7.81
CA SER A 185 -1.84 7.65 -8.00
C SER A 185 -1.73 8.93 -7.16
N ALA A 186 -1.07 8.89 -6.00
CA ALA A 186 -0.94 10.03 -5.10
C ALA A 186 0.32 10.89 -5.38
N THR A 187 1.37 10.28 -5.94
CA THR A 187 2.72 10.89 -6.01
C THR A 187 3.28 10.98 -7.43
N GLY A 188 2.72 10.23 -8.38
CA GLY A 188 3.29 10.05 -9.71
C GLY A 188 4.51 9.12 -9.77
N ILE A 189 4.89 8.48 -8.65
CA ILE A 189 6.03 7.55 -8.55
C ILE A 189 5.50 6.11 -8.62
N ASP A 190 5.83 5.38 -9.69
CA ASP A 190 5.48 3.96 -9.84
C ASP A 190 6.64 3.07 -9.39
N ILE A 191 6.45 2.34 -8.28
CA ILE A 191 7.43 1.37 -7.80
C ILE A 191 6.75 0.02 -7.71
N HIS A 192 7.20 -0.94 -8.50
CA HIS A 192 6.69 -2.30 -8.42
C HIS A 192 6.99 -2.88 -7.02
N PRO A 193 6.05 -3.57 -6.36
CA PRO A 193 6.27 -4.10 -5.02
C PRO A 193 7.36 -5.18 -4.97
N GLY A 194 7.67 -5.83 -6.10
CA GLY A 194 8.78 -6.79 -6.23
C GLY A 194 10.18 -6.17 -6.27
N ALA A 195 10.29 -4.86 -6.54
CA ALA A 195 11.58 -4.17 -6.63
C ALA A 195 12.33 -4.25 -5.29
N LYS A 196 13.62 -4.58 -5.34
CA LYS A 196 14.49 -4.69 -4.16
C LYS A 196 15.25 -3.39 -3.98
N ILE A 197 14.92 -2.64 -2.93
CA ILE A 197 15.49 -1.31 -2.66
C ILE A 197 16.13 -1.31 -1.28
N GLY A 198 17.40 -0.94 -1.22
CA GLY A 198 18.21 -0.83 -0.01
C GLY A 198 17.74 0.25 0.96
N ASP A 199 18.54 0.47 2.00
CA ASP A 199 18.37 1.58 2.94
C ASP A 199 18.79 2.92 2.32
N SER A 200 18.45 4.01 3.00
CA SER A 200 18.84 5.37 2.64
C SER A 200 18.54 5.72 1.18
N PHE A 201 17.34 5.36 0.73
CA PHE A 201 16.87 5.61 -0.63
C PHE A 201 15.91 6.81 -0.64
N PHE A 202 16.18 7.76 -1.55
CA PHE A 202 15.40 8.98 -1.66
C PHE A 202 15.05 9.27 -3.13
N ILE A 203 13.81 9.69 -3.37
CA ILE A 203 13.34 10.17 -4.66
C ILE A 203 12.99 11.65 -4.50
N ASP A 204 13.69 12.51 -5.24
CA ASP A 204 13.50 13.94 -5.21
C ASP A 204 12.46 14.36 -6.28
N HIS A 205 11.42 15.08 -5.86
CA HIS A 205 10.19 15.40 -6.61
C HIS A 205 9.38 14.19 -7.13
N GLY A 206 10.01 13.29 -7.89
CA GLY A 206 9.57 11.93 -8.18
C GLY A 206 8.48 11.71 -9.23
N THR A 207 7.74 12.73 -9.66
CA THR A 207 6.70 12.53 -10.68
C THR A 207 7.29 11.95 -11.97
N GLY A 208 6.74 10.83 -12.45
CA GLY A 208 7.18 10.13 -13.65
C GLY A 208 8.27 9.08 -13.42
N VAL A 209 8.76 8.90 -12.18
CA VAL A 209 9.68 7.81 -11.85
C VAL A 209 8.96 6.46 -11.97
N VAL A 210 9.61 5.50 -12.62
CA VAL A 210 9.14 4.12 -12.77
C VAL A 210 10.25 3.14 -12.39
N ILE A 211 10.00 2.25 -11.43
CA ILE A 211 10.92 1.21 -10.96
C ILE A 211 10.27 -0.16 -11.12
N GLY A 212 10.80 -0.97 -12.05
CA GLY A 212 10.23 -2.27 -12.44
C GLY A 212 10.43 -3.40 -11.43
N GLU A 213 9.69 -4.50 -11.62
CA GLU A 213 9.63 -5.65 -10.71
C GLU A 213 10.98 -6.28 -10.36
N THR A 214 11.87 -6.39 -11.35
CA THR A 214 13.18 -7.05 -11.19
C THR A 214 14.29 -6.08 -10.81
N ALA A 215 13.97 -4.81 -10.56
CA ALA A 215 14.96 -3.81 -10.21
C ALA A 215 15.63 -4.15 -8.88
N VAL A 216 16.95 -3.99 -8.83
CA VAL A 216 17.75 -4.12 -7.61
C VAL A 216 18.53 -2.83 -7.44
N ILE A 217 18.16 -2.04 -6.44
CA ILE A 217 18.80 -0.79 -6.06
C ILE A 217 19.47 -1.03 -4.71
N GLY A 218 20.80 -1.15 -4.74
CA GLY A 218 21.59 -1.43 -3.53
C GLY A 218 21.67 -0.23 -2.58
N PRO A 219 22.10 -0.47 -1.33
CA PRO A 219 22.45 0.61 -0.40
C PRO A 219 23.64 1.40 -0.95
N VAL A 220 23.74 2.67 -0.59
CA VAL A 220 24.87 3.48 -1.06
C VAL A 220 26.13 3.18 -0.27
N LYS A 221 27.21 2.85 -0.98
CA LYS A 221 28.52 2.61 -0.36
C LYS A 221 29.10 3.93 0.15
N ARG A 222 29.37 3.99 1.45
CA ARG A 222 30.04 5.08 2.17
C ARG A 222 31.38 5.42 1.48
N GLN A 223 31.46 6.54 0.75
CA GLN A 223 32.74 7.12 0.35
C GLN A 223 33.13 8.18 1.39
N LEU A 224 34.37 8.11 1.84
CA LEU A 224 34.95 9.05 2.80
C LEU A 224 34.94 10.45 2.13
N LEU A 225 34.19 11.38 2.74
CA LEU A 225 33.84 12.74 2.29
C LEU A 225 32.63 12.86 1.34
N GLY A 226 31.45 13.12 1.94
CA GLY A 226 30.24 13.60 1.26
C GLY A 226 29.04 12.64 1.35
N ASP A 227 27.90 13.16 1.80
CA ASP A 227 26.65 12.44 2.07
C ASP A 227 26.27 11.47 0.94
N THR A 228 26.18 10.18 1.25
CA THR A 228 26.00 9.12 0.24
C THR A 228 24.64 8.43 0.44
N PHE A 229 23.65 8.79 -0.38
CA PHE A 229 22.31 8.19 -0.49
C PHE A 229 21.92 7.99 -1.95
N ALA A 230 20.99 7.07 -2.23
CA ALA A 230 20.59 6.74 -3.59
C ALA A 230 19.48 7.70 -4.00
N CYS A 231 19.78 8.60 -4.93
CA CYS A 231 18.84 9.63 -5.39
C CYS A 231 18.39 9.36 -6.83
N ILE A 232 17.08 9.34 -7.05
CA ILE A 232 16.48 9.42 -8.39
C ILE A 232 15.89 10.82 -8.55
N LYS A 233 16.35 11.56 -9.57
CA LYS A 233 15.80 12.85 -9.98
C LYS A 233 15.14 12.71 -11.36
N PRO A 234 14.01 13.40 -11.62
CA PRO A 234 13.46 13.47 -12.97
C PRO A 234 14.48 14.10 -13.94
N LEU A 235 14.47 13.64 -15.19
CA LEU A 235 15.26 14.25 -16.26
C LEU A 235 14.73 15.67 -16.52
N PRO A 236 15.62 16.65 -16.78
CA PRO A 236 15.23 18.05 -17.03
C PRO A 236 14.35 18.22 -18.26
#